data_AF-A0A524KKC8-F1
#
_entry.id   AF-A0A524KKC8-F1
#
_cell.length_a   1.000
_cell.length_b   1.000
_cell.length_c   1.000
_cell.angle_alpha   90.00
_cell.angle_beta   90.00
_cell.angle_gamma   90.00
#
_symmetry.space_group_name_H-M   'P 1'
#
loop_
_entity.id
_entity.type
_entity.pdbx_description
1 polymer ?
#
loop_
_entity_poly.entity_id
_entity_poly.type
_entity_poly.pdbx_seq_one_letter_code
_entity_poly.pdbx_strand_id
1 'polypeptide(L)'
;MMGGVRYRAVVPDTLDLAERASLAINGLGGTLDPGLESLPYGQVHFCFKPPVLQHWASADLGCGAKVDESFPLMRLMCGSSRYRDREEALHENLMARVQDGLFWDFVDPRRPWRNVYGDSDRRDGAGSDEDFCIPSHAARMMRAVMVRWQATGDER
;
A
#
# COMPACT_ATOMS: atom_id res chain seq x y z
N MET A 1 24.12 18.95 6.14
CA MET A 1 22.86 18.46 6.72
C MET A 1 21.95 19.68 6.92
N MET A 2 21.08 20.01 5.97
CA MET A 2 20.13 21.13 6.12
C MET A 2 18.86 20.59 6.80
N GLY A 3 18.66 20.92 8.08
CA GLY A 3 17.44 20.58 8.80
C GLY A 3 16.28 21.48 8.38
N GLY A 4 15.10 20.91 8.17
CA GLY A 4 13.88 21.68 7.87
C GLY A 4 13.49 22.62 9.02
N VAL A 5 12.95 23.79 8.70
CA VAL A 5 12.54 24.82 9.67
C VAL A 5 11.03 24.76 9.89
N ARG A 6 10.59 24.72 11.15
CA ARG A 6 9.17 24.79 11.53
C ARG A 6 8.79 26.24 11.86
N TYR A 7 7.62 26.70 11.40
CA TYR A 7 7.13 28.06 11.64
C TYR A 7 5.62 28.08 11.95
N ARG A 8 5.13 29.20 12.48
CA ARG A 8 3.71 29.45 12.77
C ARG A 8 3.19 30.50 11.78
N ALA A 9 2.04 30.26 11.15
CA ALA A 9 1.41 31.19 10.22
C ALA A 9 -0.11 31.26 10.43
N VAL A 10 -0.71 32.39 10.06
CA VAL A 10 -2.17 32.53 9.94
C VAL A 10 -2.56 32.00 8.57
N VAL A 11 -3.25 30.86 8.55
CA VAL A 11 -3.70 30.20 7.32
C VAL A 11 -5.18 30.54 7.12
N PRO A 12 -5.63 30.89 5.90
CA PRO A 12 -7.06 31.02 5.60
C PRO A 12 -7.82 29.75 6.01
N ASP A 13 -9.12 29.87 6.30
CA ASP A 13 -9.99 28.74 6.68
C ASP A 13 -10.19 27.78 5.48
N THR A 14 -9.12 27.06 5.20
CA THR A 14 -8.90 26.15 4.08
C THR A 14 -8.51 24.81 4.65
N LEU A 15 -8.63 23.76 3.84
CA LEU A 15 -8.30 22.41 4.27
C LEU A 15 -6.84 22.35 4.76
N ASP A 16 -6.63 22.04 6.04
CA ASP A 16 -5.28 21.77 6.56
C ASP A 16 -4.76 20.46 5.96
N LEU A 17 -3.96 20.57 4.89
CA LEU A 17 -3.40 19.43 4.18
C LEU A 17 -2.45 18.60 5.05
N ALA A 18 -1.75 19.24 6.00
CA ALA A 18 -0.85 18.52 6.90
C ALA A 18 -1.66 17.69 7.91
N GLU A 19 -2.75 18.24 8.46
CA GLU A 19 -3.68 17.49 9.30
C GLU A 19 -4.32 16.34 8.53
N ARG A 20 -4.81 16.58 7.30
CA ARG A 20 -5.40 15.51 6.47
C ARG A 20 -4.40 14.43 6.10
N ALA A 21 -3.16 14.79 5.80
CA ALA A 21 -2.10 13.81 5.53
C ALA A 21 -1.75 12.99 6.79
N SER A 22 -1.80 13.61 7.98
CA SER A 22 -1.63 12.89 9.25
C SER A 22 -2.75 11.86 9.48
N LEU A 23 -4.01 12.24 9.21
CA LEU A 23 -5.14 11.31 9.23
C LEU A 23 -5.02 10.20 8.19
N ALA A 24 -4.53 10.52 6.99
CA ALA A 24 -4.29 9.55 5.93
C ALA A 24 -3.25 8.51 6.35
N ILE A 25 -2.11 8.92 6.95
CA ILE A 25 -1.12 7.97 7.51
C ILE A 25 -1.76 7.04 8.54
N ASN A 26 -2.70 7.55 9.35
CA ASN A 26 -3.40 6.70 10.29
C ASN A 26 -4.27 5.64 9.62
N GLY A 27 -4.99 6.02 8.55
CA GLY A 27 -5.76 5.09 7.74
C GLY A 27 -4.87 4.05 7.05
N LEU A 28 -3.86 4.51 6.30
CA LEU A 28 -2.94 3.66 5.54
C LEU A 28 -2.23 2.65 6.45
N GLY A 29 -1.54 3.11 7.49
CA GLY A 29 -0.75 2.24 8.36
C GLY A 29 -1.58 1.41 9.34
N GLY A 30 -2.81 1.87 9.65
CA GLY A 30 -3.77 1.15 10.47
C GLY A 30 -4.39 -0.05 9.77
N THR A 31 -4.39 -0.09 8.44
CA THR A 31 -4.93 -1.18 7.62
C THR A 31 -3.88 -2.16 7.10
N LEU A 32 -2.62 -2.04 7.51
CA LEU A 32 -1.57 -2.99 7.13
C LEU A 32 -1.61 -4.22 8.04
N ASP A 33 -1.62 -5.41 7.45
CA ASP A 33 -1.62 -6.69 8.14
C ASP A 33 -0.18 -7.09 8.54
N PRO A 34 0.17 -7.02 9.84
CA PRO A 34 1.51 -7.42 10.29
C PRO A 34 1.77 -8.92 10.13
N GLY A 35 0.75 -9.75 9.96
CA GLY A 35 0.88 -11.20 9.74
C GLY A 35 1.16 -11.58 8.29
N LEU A 36 1.06 -10.63 7.36
CA LEU A 36 1.31 -10.82 5.93
C LEU A 36 2.24 -9.73 5.38
N GLU A 37 3.36 -9.52 6.08
CA GLU A 37 4.42 -8.59 5.67
C GLU A 37 3.87 -7.20 5.31
N SER A 38 2.97 -6.70 6.16
CA SER A 38 2.31 -5.40 6.02
C SER A 38 1.51 -5.20 4.73
N LEU A 39 1.02 -6.26 4.08
CA LEU A 39 0.03 -6.11 3.01
C LEU A 39 -1.23 -5.42 3.52
N PRO A 40 -1.82 -4.48 2.74
CA PRO A 40 -3.04 -3.82 3.14
C PRO A 40 -4.22 -4.79 3.08
N TYR A 41 -5.10 -4.73 4.08
CA TYR A 41 -6.45 -5.26 3.92
C TYR A 41 -7.19 -4.48 2.83
N GLY A 42 -7.62 -5.15 1.76
CA GLY A 42 -8.29 -4.52 0.63
C GLY A 42 -9.71 -4.02 0.91
N GLN A 43 -10.38 -4.50 1.96
CA GLN A 43 -11.78 -4.19 2.26
C GLN A 43 -12.03 -3.92 3.75
N VAL A 44 -13.00 -3.04 4.01
CA VAL A 44 -13.53 -2.74 5.36
C VAL A 44 -15.03 -2.96 5.35
N HIS A 45 -15.52 -3.81 6.24
CA HIS A 45 -16.95 -4.11 6.35
C HIS A 45 -17.52 -3.54 7.65
N PHE A 46 -18.04 -2.32 7.58
CA PHE A 46 -18.64 -1.60 8.72
C PHE A 46 -20.00 -2.16 9.18
N CYS A 47 -20.62 -3.03 8.38
CA CYS A 47 -21.90 -3.65 8.73
C CYS A 47 -21.78 -4.77 9.79
N PHE A 48 -20.58 -5.31 10.01
CA PHE A 48 -20.34 -6.28 11.08
C PHE A 48 -20.14 -5.59 12.44
N LYS A 49 -20.38 -6.35 13.52
CA LYS A 49 -20.19 -5.92 14.91
C LYS A 49 -19.32 -6.94 15.64
N PRO A 50 -18.02 -6.68 15.85
CA PRO A 50 -17.27 -5.48 15.43
C PRO A 50 -17.05 -5.39 13.92
N PRO A 51 -16.73 -4.19 13.36
CA PRO A 51 -16.27 -4.06 11.99
C PRO A 51 -15.07 -4.95 11.70
N VAL A 52 -14.99 -5.49 10.48
CA VAL A 52 -13.91 -6.39 10.08
C VAL A 52 -13.13 -5.83 8.89
N LEU A 53 -11.82 -6.11 8.89
CA LEU A 53 -10.94 -5.91 7.75
C LEU A 53 -10.80 -7.23 7.01
N GLN A 54 -10.80 -7.19 5.69
CA GLN A 54 -10.69 -8.38 4.86
C GLN A 54 -9.69 -8.15 3.74
N HIS A 55 -8.89 -9.16 3.47
CA HIS A 55 -8.06 -9.22 2.27
C HIS A 55 -8.92 -9.47 1.03
N TRP A 56 -8.44 -8.99 -0.11
CA TRP A 56 -9.20 -9.03 -1.36
C TRP A 56 -8.30 -9.37 -2.55
N ALA A 57 -8.31 -10.65 -2.91
CA ALA A 57 -7.74 -11.13 -4.17
C ALA A 57 -6.27 -10.74 -4.36
N SER A 58 -5.84 -10.66 -5.62
CA SER A 58 -4.57 -10.03 -6.02
C SER A 58 -4.60 -8.50 -5.86
N ALA A 59 -5.75 -7.91 -5.51
CA ALA A 59 -5.87 -6.47 -5.31
C ALA A 59 -5.03 -6.00 -4.11
N ASP A 60 -4.77 -6.86 -3.13
CA ASP A 60 -3.89 -6.58 -1.99
C ASP A 60 -2.50 -6.08 -2.44
N LEU A 61 -1.92 -6.69 -3.49
CA LEU A 61 -0.64 -6.25 -4.06
C LEU A 61 -0.75 -5.00 -4.93
N GLY A 62 -1.73 -4.98 -5.85
CA GLY A 62 -1.92 -3.85 -6.76
C GLY A 62 -2.29 -2.56 -6.02
N CYS A 63 -3.01 -2.68 -4.91
CA CYS A 63 -3.28 -1.60 -3.99
C CYS A 63 -2.13 -1.37 -2.99
N GLY A 64 -1.38 -2.41 -2.61
CA GLY A 64 -0.14 -2.30 -1.84
C GLY A 64 0.81 -1.28 -2.44
N ALA A 65 1.05 -1.31 -3.75
CA ALA A 65 1.89 -0.31 -4.41
C ALA A 65 1.34 1.13 -4.31
N LYS A 66 0.01 1.33 -4.33
CA LYS A 66 -0.61 2.66 -4.11
C LYS A 66 -0.38 3.14 -2.68
N VAL A 67 -0.45 2.22 -1.72
CA VAL A 67 -0.25 2.51 -0.31
C VAL A 67 1.22 2.85 -0.04
N ASP A 68 2.15 2.06 -0.59
CA ASP A 68 3.59 2.32 -0.52
C ASP A 68 3.96 3.68 -1.11
N GLU A 69 3.42 4.02 -2.29
CA GLU A 69 3.60 5.35 -2.90
C GLU A 69 3.08 6.49 -2.02
N SER A 70 1.95 6.26 -1.34
CA SER A 70 1.25 7.30 -0.59
C SER A 70 2.00 7.69 0.69
N PHE A 71 2.69 6.76 1.35
CA PHE A 71 3.40 7.05 2.60
C PHE A 71 4.44 8.18 2.48
N PRO A 72 5.43 8.13 1.58
CA PRO A 72 6.43 9.19 1.48
C PRO A 72 5.78 10.54 1.13
N LEU A 73 4.76 10.56 0.28
CA LEU A 73 4.02 11.78 -0.06
C LEU A 73 3.31 12.38 1.16
N MET A 74 2.59 11.56 1.93
CA MET A 74 1.92 12.04 3.15
C MET A 74 2.93 12.51 4.20
N ARG A 75 4.06 11.81 4.35
CA ARG A 75 5.11 12.18 5.29
C ARG A 75 5.78 13.50 4.93
N LEU A 76 6.03 13.74 3.65
CA LEU A 76 6.53 15.04 3.18
C LEU A 76 5.57 16.18 3.56
N MET A 77 4.26 15.94 3.48
CA MET A 77 3.25 16.95 3.82
C MET A 77 3.08 17.20 5.32
N CYS A 78 3.14 16.17 6.17
CA CYS A 78 2.81 16.32 7.60
C CYS A 78 3.97 16.07 8.58
N GLY A 79 5.09 15.54 8.12
CA GLY A 79 6.27 15.24 8.96
C GLY A 79 6.06 14.12 9.99
N SER A 80 5.00 13.31 9.87
CA SER A 80 4.73 12.19 10.79
C SER A 80 5.73 11.05 10.61
N SER A 81 6.12 10.41 11.71
CA SER A 81 6.95 9.18 11.74
C SER A 81 6.16 7.91 12.09
N ARG A 82 4.83 8.01 12.25
CA ARG A 82 3.98 6.88 12.65
C ARG A 82 3.99 5.76 11.59
N TYR A 83 3.97 4.50 12.03
CA TYR A 83 3.95 3.28 11.18
C TYR A 83 5.13 3.12 10.21
N ARG A 84 6.30 3.69 10.54
CA ARG A 84 7.47 3.62 9.67
C ARG A 84 8.00 2.20 9.49
N ASP A 85 7.91 1.40 10.54
CA ASP A 85 8.19 -0.04 10.54
C ASP A 85 7.32 -0.81 9.54
N ARG A 86 6.01 -0.55 9.55
CA ARG A 86 5.05 -1.23 8.66
C ARG A 86 5.16 -0.77 7.21
N GLU A 87 5.41 0.52 7.01
CA GLU A 87 5.71 1.07 5.68
C GLU A 87 6.94 0.40 5.08
N GLU A 88 8.04 0.30 5.83
CA GLU A 88 9.27 -0.33 5.35
C GLU A 88 9.02 -1.81 5.02
N ALA A 89 8.33 -2.54 5.89
CA ALA A 89 7.97 -3.93 5.65
C ALA A 89 7.09 -4.12 4.39
N LEU A 90 6.14 -3.20 4.15
CA LEU A 90 5.34 -3.21 2.93
C LEU A 90 6.23 -2.97 1.70
N HIS A 91 7.11 -1.97 1.76
CA HIS A 91 8.00 -1.64 0.67
C HIS A 91 8.92 -2.83 0.32
N GLU A 92 9.57 -3.43 1.33
CA GLU A 92 10.44 -4.60 1.15
C GLU A 92 9.69 -5.80 0.54
N ASN A 93 8.46 -6.07 1.01
CA ASN A 93 7.60 -7.13 0.46
C ASN A 93 7.29 -6.90 -1.02
N LEU A 94 6.90 -5.67 -1.39
CA LEU A 94 6.60 -5.33 -2.78
C LEU A 94 7.84 -5.39 -3.67
N MET A 95 9.00 -4.93 -3.18
CA MET A 95 10.25 -4.99 -3.94
C MET A 95 10.74 -6.43 -4.14
N ALA A 96 10.58 -7.32 -3.16
CA ALA A 96 10.93 -8.74 -3.28
C ALA A 96 10.16 -9.47 -4.39
N ARG A 97 9.06 -8.88 -4.86
CA ARG A 97 8.21 -9.39 -5.95
C ARG A 97 8.60 -8.88 -7.33
N VAL A 98 9.53 -7.92 -7.40
CA VAL A 98 10.07 -7.44 -8.67
C VAL A 98 11.18 -8.40 -9.10
N GLN A 99 10.90 -9.24 -10.11
CA GLN A 99 11.85 -10.20 -10.67
C GLN A 99 11.80 -10.16 -12.19
N ASP A 100 12.97 -10.20 -12.82
CA ASP A 100 13.13 -10.16 -14.29
C ASP A 100 12.42 -8.98 -14.95
N GLY A 101 12.34 -7.84 -14.25
CA GLY A 101 11.68 -6.63 -14.70
C GLY A 101 10.15 -6.65 -14.61
N LEU A 102 9.56 -7.69 -14.02
CA LEU A 102 8.12 -7.84 -13.83
C LEU A 102 7.77 -7.85 -12.34
N PHE A 103 6.54 -7.41 -12.03
CA PHE A 103 6.01 -7.41 -10.67
C PHE A 103 5.06 -8.59 -10.49
N TRP A 104 5.50 -9.59 -9.72
CA TRP A 104 4.84 -10.88 -9.61
C TRP A 104 3.93 -10.97 -8.39
N ASP A 105 2.73 -11.51 -8.61
CA ASP A 105 1.97 -12.14 -7.54
C ASP A 105 2.36 -13.61 -7.48
N PHE A 106 3.26 -13.98 -6.58
CA PHE A 106 3.60 -15.38 -6.35
C PHE A 106 2.50 -16.14 -5.58
N VAL A 107 2.38 -17.43 -5.84
CA VAL A 107 1.59 -18.37 -5.03
C VAL A 107 2.11 -18.35 -3.59
N ASP A 108 1.22 -18.06 -2.64
CA ASP A 108 1.52 -18.08 -1.21
C ASP A 108 0.38 -18.78 -0.48
N PRO A 109 0.62 -19.93 0.19
CA PRO A 109 -0.40 -20.64 0.95
C PRO A 109 -1.05 -19.81 2.07
N ARG A 110 -0.39 -18.73 2.52
CA ARG A 110 -0.93 -17.79 3.51
C ARG A 110 -1.95 -16.82 2.90
N ARG A 111 -2.06 -16.77 1.57
CA ARG A 111 -2.99 -15.95 0.79
C ARG A 111 -3.91 -16.82 -0.11
N PRO A 112 -4.73 -17.73 0.47
CA PRO A 112 -5.57 -18.65 -0.31
C PRO A 112 -6.65 -17.96 -1.17
N TRP A 113 -6.89 -16.65 -0.98
CA TRP A 113 -7.84 -15.86 -1.75
C TRP A 113 -7.24 -15.22 -3.03
N ARG A 114 -5.92 -15.33 -3.26
CA ARG A 114 -5.19 -14.52 -4.27
C ARG A 114 -5.70 -14.65 -5.71
N ASN A 115 -6.27 -15.80 -6.07
CA ASN A 115 -6.63 -16.18 -7.44
C ASN A 115 -8.12 -15.98 -7.77
N VAL A 116 -8.87 -15.29 -6.91
CA VAL A 116 -10.29 -14.99 -7.14
C VAL A 116 -10.52 -13.49 -7.07
N TYR A 117 -11.00 -12.88 -8.16
CA TYR A 117 -11.32 -11.45 -8.20
C TYR A 117 -12.83 -11.25 -8.39
N GLY A 118 -13.53 -10.92 -7.30
CA GLY A 118 -14.99 -10.80 -7.31
C GLY A 118 -15.66 -12.18 -7.44
N ASP A 119 -16.57 -12.32 -8.40
CA ASP A 119 -17.24 -13.58 -8.77
C ASP A 119 -16.59 -14.28 -9.98
N SER A 120 -15.28 -14.08 -10.18
CA SER A 120 -14.55 -14.67 -11.31
C SER A 120 -14.62 -16.20 -11.30
N ASP A 121 -14.64 -16.82 -10.13
CA ASP A 121 -14.82 -18.27 -9.97
C ASP A 121 -16.14 -18.77 -10.59
N ARG A 122 -17.22 -17.99 -10.43
CA ARG A 122 -18.55 -18.29 -10.96
C ARG A 122 -18.64 -18.06 -12.47
N ARG A 123 -17.94 -17.05 -12.99
CA ARG A 123 -18.00 -16.65 -14.40
C ARG A 123 -17.05 -17.44 -15.28
N ASP A 124 -15.83 -17.63 -14.79
CA ASP A 124 -14.67 -18.07 -15.56
C ASP A 124 -14.10 -19.40 -15.05
N GLY A 125 -14.61 -19.91 -13.94
CA GLY A 125 -14.15 -21.13 -13.27
C GLY A 125 -13.14 -20.84 -12.16
N ALA A 126 -12.88 -21.86 -11.34
CA ALA A 126 -11.89 -21.74 -10.26
C ALA A 126 -10.50 -21.40 -10.83
N GLY A 127 -9.86 -20.38 -10.26
CA GLY A 127 -8.49 -20.03 -10.62
C GLY A 127 -7.51 -21.16 -10.29
N SER A 128 -6.43 -21.26 -11.07
CA SER A 128 -5.29 -22.11 -10.75
C SER A 128 -4.36 -21.42 -9.74
N ASP A 129 -3.65 -22.22 -8.95
CA ASP A 129 -2.51 -21.73 -8.18
C ASP A 129 -1.30 -21.60 -9.10
N GLU A 130 -1.18 -20.43 -9.73
CA GLU A 130 -0.04 -20.08 -10.58
C GLU A 130 0.49 -18.69 -10.25
N ASP A 131 1.77 -18.46 -10.50
CA ASP A 131 2.36 -17.13 -10.42
C ASP A 131 1.90 -16.30 -11.61
N PHE A 132 1.50 -15.05 -11.39
CA PHE A 132 1.07 -14.19 -12.47
C PHE A 132 1.47 -12.74 -12.24
N CYS A 133 1.60 -12.00 -13.34
CA CYS A 133 1.85 -10.57 -13.34
C CYS A 133 0.65 -9.86 -13.98
N ILE A 134 0.01 -8.97 -13.22
CA ILE A 134 -1.08 -8.14 -13.74
C ILE A 134 -0.47 -6.83 -14.28
N PRO A 135 -0.60 -6.50 -15.58
CA PRO A 135 0.06 -5.32 -16.15
C PRO A 135 -0.27 -4.00 -15.44
N SER A 136 -1.51 -3.83 -14.98
CA SER A 136 -1.92 -2.65 -14.23
C SER A 136 -1.28 -2.55 -12.84
N HIS A 137 -0.95 -3.68 -12.23
CA HIS A 137 -0.23 -3.74 -10.95
C HIS A 137 1.26 -3.44 -11.16
N ALA A 138 1.87 -3.99 -12.21
CA ALA A 138 3.26 -3.68 -12.57
C ALA A 138 3.45 -2.18 -12.87
N ALA A 139 2.53 -1.57 -13.63
CA ALA A 139 2.54 -0.12 -13.87
C ALA A 139 2.40 0.69 -12.56
N ARG A 140 1.62 0.18 -11.59
CA ARG A 140 1.49 0.84 -10.29
C ARG A 140 2.75 0.72 -9.46
N MET A 141 3.37 -0.45 -9.46
CA MET A 141 4.63 -0.68 -8.76
C MET A 141 5.75 0.20 -9.32
N MET A 142 5.87 0.30 -10.64
CA MET A 142 6.82 1.21 -11.29
C MET A 142 6.65 2.65 -10.79
N ARG A 143 5.41 3.15 -10.72
CA ARG A 143 5.12 4.48 -10.20
C ARG A 143 5.50 4.62 -8.72
N ALA A 144 5.21 3.62 -7.89
CA ALA A 144 5.54 3.63 -6.47
C ALA A 144 7.06 3.78 -6.25
N VAL A 145 7.86 2.97 -6.96
CA VAL A 145 9.34 3.04 -6.91
C VAL A 145 9.84 4.41 -7.33
N MET A 146 9.34 4.95 -8.45
CA MET A 146 9.75 6.28 -8.93
C MET A 146 9.45 7.39 -7.91
N VAL A 147 8.27 7.36 -7.29
CA VAL A 147 7.88 8.36 -6.28
C VAL A 147 8.72 8.22 -5.02
N ARG A 148 8.97 6.99 -4.56
CA ARG A 148 9.83 6.75 -3.40
C ARG A 148 11.25 7.25 -3.66
N TRP A 149 11.85 6.87 -4.80
CA TRP A 149 13.16 7.39 -5.23
C TRP A 149 13.20 8.92 -5.24
N GLN A 150 12.19 9.60 -5.80
CA GLN A 150 12.12 11.06 -5.81
C GLN A 150 11.99 11.67 -4.41
N ALA A 151 11.25 11.03 -3.51
CA ALA A 151 10.97 11.54 -2.18
C ALA A 151 12.11 11.30 -1.18
N THR A 152 12.85 10.21 -1.32
CA THR A 152 13.85 9.74 -0.35
C THR A 152 15.28 9.72 -0.88
N GLY A 153 15.46 9.70 -2.21
CA GLY A 153 16.75 9.41 -2.84
C GLY A 153 17.19 7.94 -2.69
N ASP A 154 16.28 7.05 -2.31
CA ASP A 154 16.56 5.62 -2.15
C ASP A 154 16.72 4.95 -3.52
N GLU A 155 17.91 4.42 -3.81
CA GLU A 155 18.29 3.79 -5.08
C GLU A 155 17.80 2.34 -5.22
N ARG A 156 17.16 1.78 -4.19
CA ARG A 156 16.66 0.40 -4.18
C ARG A 156 15.33 0.24 -4.91
#